data_AF-A0A1V6SJI2-F1
#
_entry.id   AF-A0A1V6SJI2-F1
#
_cell.length_a   1.000
_cell.length_b   1.000
_cell.length_c   1.000
_cell.angle_alpha   90.00
_cell.angle_beta   90.00
_cell.angle_gamma   90.00
#
_symmetry.space_group_name_H-M   'P 1'
#
loop_
_entity.id
_entity.type
_entity.pdbx_description
1 polymer ?
#
loop_
_entity_poly.entity_id
_entity_poly.type
_entity_poly.pdbx_seq_one_letter_code
_entity_poly.pdbx_strand_id
1 'polypeptide(L)'
;MLLESGQVDVDSKYKSWTPLSRAALKGHEEVVKLLLDTRRVDTDSRDSYGRTPLSSAALYGCEAVVKVLIEDGRVNMDTKDNQGRTPLSLAASGYSWIGSEGREAVVKLLLETGKVDVDAKDSDGSTPLSNAAWNGHEEVVKLLLATGRVDVDLMDSRGVTPLSKAAGKGHEAVVKLLIATGLADVDSKDSEGQTPLSFAAQNGHEAVVELLLETGKVDVDTKDSLGRTALSWAALNGNEAVVRLLERSIIRRP
;
A
#
# COMPACT_ATOMS: atom_id res chain seq x y z
N MET A 1 -24.66 22.94 -25.52
CA MET A 1 -24.68 21.46 -25.78
C MET A 1 -25.76 20.78 -24.95
N LEU A 2 -26.26 19.59 -25.33
CA LEU A 2 -27.31 18.86 -24.57
C LEU A 2 -26.94 18.53 -23.12
N LEU A 3 -25.65 18.49 -22.79
CA LEU A 3 -25.16 18.31 -21.42
C LEU A 3 -25.40 19.55 -20.54
N GLU A 4 -25.39 20.74 -21.13
CA GLU A 4 -25.64 22.02 -20.43
C GLU A 4 -27.13 22.33 -20.32
N SER A 5 -27.97 21.80 -21.24
CA SER A 5 -29.41 22.07 -21.29
C SER A 5 -30.20 21.39 -20.17
N GLY A 6 -29.56 20.60 -19.32
CA GLY A 6 -30.23 19.91 -18.20
C GLY A 6 -30.94 18.61 -18.58
N GLN A 7 -31.06 18.32 -19.88
CA GLN A 7 -31.94 17.29 -20.44
C GLN A 7 -31.38 15.86 -20.32
N VAL A 8 -30.07 15.72 -20.08
CA VAL A 8 -29.40 14.42 -19.92
C VAL A 8 -29.11 14.16 -18.45
N ASP A 9 -29.43 12.95 -17.98
CA ASP A 9 -29.02 12.45 -16.68
C ASP A 9 -27.52 12.07 -16.71
N VAL A 10 -26.69 12.99 -16.21
CA VAL A 10 -25.23 12.86 -16.16
C VAL A 10 -24.74 11.84 -15.13
N ASP A 11 -25.61 11.39 -14.22
CA ASP A 11 -25.31 10.42 -13.17
C ASP A 11 -26.00 9.07 -13.41
N SER A 12 -26.53 8.85 -14.62
CA SER A 12 -27.19 7.61 -15.02
C SER A 12 -26.29 6.39 -14.77
N LYS A 13 -26.82 5.40 -14.02
CA LYS A 13 -26.05 4.22 -13.63
C LYS A 13 -26.32 3.05 -14.58
N TYR A 14 -25.26 2.47 -15.14
CA TYR A 14 -25.31 1.14 -15.76
C TYR A 14 -24.37 0.21 -15.00
N LYS A 15 -24.89 -0.91 -14.48
CA LYS A 15 -24.13 -1.83 -13.60
C LYS A 15 -23.39 -1.11 -12.46
N SER A 16 -24.03 -0.13 -11.80
CA SER A 16 -23.49 0.76 -10.74
C SER A 16 -22.49 1.84 -11.15
N TRP A 17 -22.04 1.88 -12.41
CA TRP A 17 -21.11 2.91 -12.89
C TRP A 17 -21.84 4.10 -13.50
N THR A 18 -21.46 5.30 -13.08
CA THR A 18 -21.80 6.58 -13.73
C THR A 18 -20.88 6.85 -14.93
N PRO A 19 -21.27 7.73 -15.86
CA PRO A 19 -20.39 8.20 -16.93
C PRO A 19 -19.03 8.69 -16.42
N LEU A 20 -19.02 9.47 -15.32
CA LEU A 20 -17.80 9.98 -14.71
C LEU A 20 -16.90 8.86 -14.19
N SER A 21 -17.45 7.88 -13.46
CA SER A 21 -16.66 6.75 -12.94
C SER A 21 -16.05 5.89 -14.07
N ARG A 22 -16.73 5.73 -15.21
CA ARG A 22 -16.20 5.02 -16.38
C ARG A 22 -15.08 5.80 -17.07
N ALA A 23 -15.31 7.09 -17.31
CA ALA A 23 -14.32 7.96 -17.92
C ALA A 23 -13.06 8.00 -17.06
N ALA A 24 -13.23 8.07 -15.73
CA ALA A 24 -12.14 8.06 -14.78
C ALA A 24 -11.36 6.74 -14.78
N LEU A 25 -12.05 5.60 -14.74
CA LEU A 25 -11.43 4.27 -14.83
C LEU A 25 -10.65 4.05 -16.13
N LYS A 26 -11.11 4.63 -17.24
CA LYS A 26 -10.50 4.49 -18.56
C LYS A 26 -9.48 5.57 -18.89
N GLY A 27 -9.23 6.52 -17.99
CA GLY A 27 -8.28 7.60 -18.21
C GLY A 27 -8.73 8.61 -19.28
N HIS A 28 -10.03 8.77 -19.53
CA HIS A 28 -10.56 9.68 -20.55
C HIS A 28 -10.66 11.11 -20.01
N GLU A 29 -9.51 11.78 -19.90
CA GLU A 29 -9.36 13.13 -19.32
C GLU A 29 -10.36 14.16 -19.88
N GLU A 30 -10.44 14.30 -21.20
CA GLU A 30 -11.31 15.31 -21.82
C GLU A 30 -12.80 15.03 -21.55
N VAL A 31 -13.19 13.76 -21.47
CA VAL A 31 -14.57 13.38 -21.10
C VAL A 31 -14.83 13.71 -19.63
N VAL A 32 -13.84 13.50 -18.75
CA VAL A 32 -13.94 13.89 -17.33
C VAL A 32 -14.12 15.41 -17.21
N LYS A 33 -13.32 16.23 -17.89
CA LYS A 33 -13.46 17.70 -17.89
C LYS A 33 -14.86 18.13 -18.32
N LEU A 34 -15.33 17.62 -19.47
CA LEU A 34 -16.66 17.93 -19.99
C LEU A 34 -17.79 17.57 -19.00
N LEU A 35 -17.65 16.45 -18.27
CA LEU A 35 -18.64 16.05 -17.26
C LEU A 35 -18.59 16.96 -16.02
N LEU A 36 -17.40 17.35 -15.57
CA LEU A 36 -17.22 18.24 -14.42
C LEU A 36 -17.72 19.66 -14.69
N ASP A 37 -17.54 20.16 -15.92
CA ASP A 37 -18.00 21.48 -16.36
C ASP A 37 -19.52 21.64 -16.28
N THR A 38 -20.28 20.53 -16.30
CA THR A 38 -21.73 20.57 -16.08
C THR A 38 -22.13 21.07 -14.69
N ARG A 39 -21.21 21.02 -13.71
CA ARG A 39 -21.42 21.34 -12.28
C ARG A 39 -22.58 20.59 -11.60
N ARG A 40 -23.14 19.58 -12.26
CA ARG A 40 -24.29 18.80 -11.79
C ARG A 40 -23.92 17.35 -11.44
N VAL A 41 -22.80 16.86 -11.97
CA VAL A 41 -22.33 15.49 -11.75
C VAL A 41 -21.99 15.24 -10.28
N ASP A 42 -22.40 14.08 -9.76
CA ASP A 42 -21.97 13.56 -8.47
C ASP A 42 -20.53 13.04 -8.59
N THR A 43 -19.58 13.84 -8.09
CA THR A 43 -18.15 13.55 -8.14
C THR A 43 -17.73 12.38 -7.26
N ASP A 44 -18.55 11.99 -6.29
CA ASP A 44 -18.27 10.92 -5.33
C ASP A 44 -19.24 9.74 -5.46
N SER A 45 -19.95 9.62 -6.59
CA SER A 45 -20.85 8.48 -6.81
C SER A 45 -20.10 7.16 -6.72
N ARG A 46 -20.64 6.26 -5.90
CA ARG A 46 -20.06 4.93 -5.64
C ARG A 46 -20.52 3.86 -6.61
N ASP A 47 -19.56 3.05 -7.07
CA ASP A 47 -19.80 1.80 -7.80
C ASP A 47 -20.17 0.64 -6.85
N SER A 48 -20.32 -0.58 -7.38
CA SER A 48 -20.65 -1.79 -6.61
C SER A 48 -19.59 -2.20 -5.58
N TYR A 49 -18.37 -1.69 -5.72
CA TYR A 49 -17.27 -1.90 -4.78
C TYR A 49 -17.13 -0.74 -3.80
N GLY A 50 -18.00 0.27 -3.86
CA GLY A 50 -17.93 1.47 -3.02
C GLY A 50 -16.93 2.51 -3.53
N ARG A 51 -16.33 2.31 -4.72
CA ARG A 51 -15.29 3.19 -5.26
C ARG A 51 -15.90 4.43 -5.92
N THR A 52 -15.28 5.58 -5.69
CA THR A 52 -15.59 6.82 -6.41
C THR A 52 -14.84 6.88 -7.75
N PRO A 53 -15.15 7.86 -8.62
CA PRO A 53 -14.33 8.16 -9.79
C PRO A 53 -12.85 8.35 -9.44
N LEU A 54 -12.53 9.06 -8.34
CA LEU A 54 -11.16 9.25 -7.88
C LEU A 54 -10.52 7.94 -7.43
N SER A 55 -11.22 7.10 -6.66
CA SER A 55 -10.74 5.76 -6.28
C SER A 55 -10.41 4.90 -7.51
N SER A 56 -11.24 4.99 -8.55
CA SER A 56 -11.03 4.24 -9.79
C SER A 56 -9.83 4.76 -10.58
N ALA A 57 -9.74 6.07 -10.80
CA ALA A 57 -8.59 6.68 -11.48
C ALA A 57 -7.27 6.38 -10.73
N ALA A 58 -7.30 6.43 -9.40
CA ALA A 58 -6.14 6.15 -8.57
C ALA A 58 -5.72 4.68 -8.65
N LEU A 59 -6.67 3.74 -8.57
CA LEU A 59 -6.41 2.31 -8.69
C LEU A 59 -5.79 1.93 -10.03
N TYR A 60 -6.16 2.63 -11.11
CA TYR A 60 -5.68 2.36 -12.48
C TYR A 60 -4.53 3.26 -12.94
N GLY A 61 -3.97 4.10 -12.05
CA GLY A 61 -2.82 4.95 -12.38
C GLY A 61 -3.13 6.05 -13.42
N CYS A 62 -4.38 6.50 -13.51
CA CYS A 62 -4.81 7.53 -14.47
C CYS A 62 -4.45 8.94 -13.97
N GLU A 63 -3.15 9.28 -14.01
CA GLU A 63 -2.59 10.54 -13.51
C GLU A 63 -3.39 11.78 -13.93
N ALA A 64 -3.60 11.96 -15.24
CA ALA A 64 -4.27 13.15 -15.76
C ALA A 64 -5.71 13.31 -15.24
N VAL A 65 -6.43 12.20 -15.09
CA VAL A 65 -7.77 12.19 -14.49
C VAL A 65 -7.70 12.53 -13.00
N VAL A 66 -6.77 11.94 -12.25
CA VAL A 66 -6.59 12.23 -10.82
C VAL A 66 -6.32 13.71 -10.61
N LYS A 67 -5.45 14.31 -11.43
CA LYS A 67 -5.16 15.74 -11.39
C LYS A 67 -6.42 16.59 -11.62
N VAL A 68 -7.17 16.32 -12.69
CA VAL A 68 -8.42 17.04 -13.00
C VAL A 68 -9.45 16.92 -11.88
N LEU A 69 -9.61 15.72 -11.30
CA LEU A 69 -10.54 15.48 -10.20
C LEU A 69 -10.15 16.24 -8.93
N ILE A 70 -8.86 16.28 -8.59
CA ILE A 70 -8.34 17.04 -7.44
C ILE A 70 -8.53 18.56 -7.66
N GLU A 71 -8.26 19.05 -8.86
CA GLU A 71 -8.39 20.48 -9.23
C GLU A 71 -9.84 20.98 -9.21
N ASP A 72 -10.83 20.12 -9.52
CA ASP A 72 -12.26 20.47 -9.41
C ASP A 72 -12.68 20.79 -7.97
N GLY A 73 -12.01 20.19 -6.98
CA GLY A 73 -12.14 20.53 -5.55
C GLY A 73 -13.42 20.03 -4.86
N ARG A 74 -14.36 19.42 -5.57
CA ARG A 74 -15.58 18.83 -4.97
C ARG A 74 -15.40 17.38 -4.50
N VAL A 75 -14.34 16.70 -4.93
CA VAL A 75 -14.08 15.30 -4.59
C VAL A 75 -13.69 15.12 -3.13
N ASN A 76 -14.20 14.06 -2.50
CA ASN A 76 -13.69 13.60 -1.21
C ASN A 76 -12.55 12.58 -1.40
N MET A 77 -11.33 13.03 -1.11
CA MET A 77 -10.10 12.28 -1.35
C MET A 77 -9.87 11.09 -0.43
N ASP A 78 -10.56 11.02 0.72
CA ASP A 78 -10.42 9.91 1.69
C ASP A 78 -11.64 9.00 1.70
N THR A 79 -12.46 9.05 0.64
CA THR A 79 -13.61 8.15 0.52
C THR A 79 -13.16 6.69 0.50
N LYS A 80 -13.62 5.93 1.49
CA LYS A 80 -13.36 4.49 1.60
C LYS A 80 -14.29 3.68 0.69
N ASP A 81 -13.73 2.69 0.03
CA ASP A 81 -14.48 1.66 -0.68
C ASP A 81 -15.06 0.62 0.30
N ASN A 82 -15.73 -0.43 -0.21
CA ASN A 82 -16.35 -1.47 0.63
C ASN A 82 -15.32 -2.30 1.42
N GLN A 83 -14.04 -2.22 1.07
CA GLN A 83 -12.92 -2.86 1.78
C GLN A 83 -12.20 -1.85 2.70
N GLY A 84 -12.74 -0.65 2.89
CA GLY A 84 -12.14 0.38 3.73
C GLY A 84 -10.97 1.13 3.08
N ARG A 85 -10.67 0.88 1.79
CA ARG A 85 -9.49 1.45 1.12
C ARG A 85 -9.78 2.85 0.58
N THR A 86 -8.89 3.78 0.85
CA THR A 86 -8.91 5.13 0.25
C THR A 86 -8.31 5.10 -1.17
N PRO A 87 -8.51 6.15 -2.00
CA PRO A 87 -7.79 6.34 -3.26
C PRO A 87 -6.27 6.18 -3.11
N LEU A 88 -5.67 6.72 -2.03
CA LEU A 88 -4.24 6.57 -1.77
C LEU A 88 -3.86 5.10 -1.50
N SER A 89 -4.63 4.39 -0.67
CA SER A 89 -4.43 2.95 -0.44
C SER A 89 -4.55 2.14 -1.72
N LEU A 90 -5.53 2.46 -2.59
CA LEU A 90 -5.72 1.79 -3.87
C LEU A 90 -4.53 2.03 -4.80
N ALA A 91 -4.05 3.26 -4.93
CA ALA A 91 -2.84 3.59 -5.70
C ALA A 91 -1.61 2.87 -5.15
N ALA A 92 -1.42 2.86 -3.82
CA ALA A 92 -0.31 2.18 -3.18
C ALA A 92 -0.35 0.65 -3.38
N SER A 93 -1.54 0.05 -3.40
CA SER A 93 -1.75 -1.39 -3.60
C SER A 93 -1.77 -1.86 -5.06
N GLY A 94 -1.93 -0.94 -6.01
CA GLY A 94 -2.34 -1.17 -7.41
C GLY A 94 -1.78 -2.41 -8.10
N TYR A 95 -2.47 -2.85 -9.14
CA TYR A 95 -2.14 -4.09 -9.81
C TYR A 95 -0.80 -4.08 -10.54
N SER A 96 -0.12 -5.22 -10.60
CA SER A 96 1.20 -5.37 -11.22
C SER A 96 1.25 -5.03 -12.72
N TRP A 97 0.12 -5.12 -13.42
CA TRP A 97 0.03 -4.77 -14.84
C TRP A 97 -0.10 -3.27 -15.11
N ILE A 98 -0.31 -2.46 -14.08
CA ILE A 98 -0.30 -1.01 -14.19
C ILE A 98 1.16 -0.57 -14.12
N GLY A 99 1.61 0.18 -15.13
CA GLY A 99 2.97 0.72 -15.16
C GLY A 99 3.30 1.48 -13.86
N SER A 100 4.53 1.33 -13.40
CA SER A 100 4.98 1.94 -12.14
C SER A 100 4.86 3.47 -12.18
N GLU A 101 5.17 4.09 -13.32
CA GLU A 101 5.10 5.54 -13.54
C GLU A 101 3.72 6.14 -13.21
N GLY A 102 2.64 5.55 -13.74
CA GLY A 102 1.29 6.08 -13.51
C GLY A 102 0.84 5.96 -12.05
N ARG A 103 1.29 4.89 -11.38
CA ARG A 103 1.04 4.69 -9.94
C ARG A 103 1.81 5.71 -9.10
N GLU A 104 3.10 5.85 -9.36
CA GLU A 104 3.99 6.78 -8.66
C GLU A 104 3.48 8.22 -8.80
N ALA A 105 3.08 8.61 -10.02
CA ALA A 105 2.53 9.93 -10.29
C ALA A 105 1.22 10.18 -9.52
N VAL A 106 0.30 9.20 -9.50
CA VAL A 106 -0.94 9.30 -8.73
C VAL A 106 -0.67 9.44 -7.22
N VAL A 107 0.20 8.60 -6.67
CA VAL A 107 0.57 8.67 -5.24
C VAL A 107 1.15 10.04 -4.93
N LYS A 108 2.09 10.51 -5.76
CA LYS A 108 2.69 11.83 -5.60
C LYS A 108 1.65 12.95 -5.61
N LEU A 109 0.75 12.97 -6.58
CA LEU A 109 -0.33 13.97 -6.67
C LEU A 109 -1.22 13.97 -5.43
N LEU A 110 -1.63 12.79 -4.95
CA LEU A 110 -2.48 12.68 -3.76
C LEU A 110 -1.76 13.21 -2.51
N LEU A 111 -0.47 12.87 -2.34
CA LEU A 111 0.33 13.31 -1.19
C LEU A 111 0.59 14.83 -1.21
N GLU A 112 0.85 15.41 -2.38
CA GLU A 112 1.08 16.86 -2.57
C GLU A 112 -0.13 17.72 -2.18
N THR A 113 -1.34 17.15 -2.16
CA THR A 113 -2.53 17.87 -1.66
C THR A 113 -2.43 18.24 -0.19
N GLY A 114 -1.61 17.52 0.60
CA GLY A 114 -1.48 17.69 2.04
C GLY A 114 -2.70 17.28 2.86
N LYS A 115 -3.82 16.92 2.22
CA LYS A 115 -5.13 16.72 2.87
C LYS A 115 -5.49 15.24 3.09
N VAL A 116 -4.88 14.34 2.33
CA VAL A 116 -5.14 12.91 2.43
C VAL A 116 -4.63 12.32 3.74
N ASP A 117 -5.40 11.38 4.29
CA ASP A 117 -4.95 10.56 5.42
C ASP A 117 -3.97 9.48 4.93
N VAL A 118 -2.68 9.70 5.19
CA VAL A 118 -1.59 8.83 4.73
C VAL A 118 -1.56 7.48 5.45
N ASP A 119 -2.19 7.39 6.62
CA ASP A 119 -2.20 6.21 7.49
C ASP A 119 -3.60 5.56 7.57
N ALA A 120 -4.49 5.95 6.65
CA ALA A 120 -5.85 5.41 6.58
C ALA A 120 -5.84 3.89 6.49
N LYS A 121 -6.40 3.24 7.52
CA LYS A 121 -6.53 1.78 7.57
C LYS A 121 -7.74 1.28 6.78
N ASP A 122 -7.50 0.22 6.02
CA ASP A 122 -8.56 -0.57 5.38
C ASP A 122 -9.22 -1.55 6.37
N SER A 123 -10.16 -2.38 5.89
CA SER A 123 -10.90 -3.33 6.73
C SER A 123 -10.02 -4.39 7.38
N ASP A 124 -8.86 -4.69 6.80
CA ASP A 124 -7.87 -5.63 7.36
C ASP A 124 -6.89 -4.90 8.30
N GLY A 125 -7.02 -3.58 8.46
CA GLY A 125 -6.10 -2.74 9.23
C GLY A 125 -4.86 -2.30 8.45
N SER A 126 -4.77 -2.61 7.16
CA SER A 126 -3.58 -2.27 6.35
C SER A 126 -3.59 -0.80 5.95
N THR A 127 -2.42 -0.16 6.05
CA THR A 127 -2.18 1.22 5.59
C THR A 127 -1.68 1.24 4.14
N PRO A 128 -1.67 2.40 3.45
CA PRO A 128 -1.02 2.55 2.16
C PRO A 128 0.45 2.08 2.16
N LEU A 129 1.22 2.39 3.21
CA LEU A 129 2.61 1.92 3.36
C LEU A 129 2.66 0.38 3.48
N SER A 130 1.78 -0.22 4.28
CA SER A 130 1.67 -1.68 4.43
C SER A 130 1.39 -2.37 3.09
N ASN A 131 0.49 -1.81 2.29
CA ASN A 131 0.12 -2.33 0.96
C ASN A 131 1.26 -2.17 -0.06
N ALA A 132 1.96 -1.02 -0.08
CA ALA A 132 3.12 -0.82 -0.93
C ALA A 132 4.27 -1.77 -0.54
N ALA A 133 4.47 -1.99 0.77
CA ALA A 133 5.49 -2.87 1.29
C ALA A 133 5.25 -4.35 0.95
N TRP A 134 4.01 -4.82 1.06
CA TRP A 134 3.62 -6.17 0.65
C TRP A 134 3.85 -6.45 -0.84
N ASN A 135 3.61 -5.46 -1.70
CA ASN A 135 3.75 -5.60 -3.14
C ASN A 135 5.14 -5.24 -3.67
N GLY A 136 6.05 -4.76 -2.83
CA GLY A 136 7.42 -4.41 -3.23
C GLY A 136 7.51 -3.13 -4.07
N HIS A 137 6.56 -2.20 -3.91
CA HIS A 137 6.54 -0.95 -4.68
C HIS A 137 7.51 0.08 -4.08
N GLU A 138 8.80 -0.09 -4.37
CA GLU A 138 9.90 0.71 -3.82
C GLU A 138 9.68 2.22 -3.93
N GLU A 139 9.36 2.74 -5.11
CA GLU A 139 9.17 4.18 -5.32
C GLU A 139 7.96 4.73 -4.56
N VAL A 140 6.88 3.95 -4.45
CA VAL A 140 5.72 4.33 -3.62
C VAL A 140 6.11 4.40 -2.15
N VAL A 141 6.90 3.44 -1.66
CA VAL A 141 7.42 3.46 -0.28
C VAL A 141 8.28 4.71 -0.06
N LYS A 142 9.19 5.06 -1.00
CA LYS A 142 9.98 6.29 -0.92
C LYS A 142 9.11 7.54 -0.83
N LEU A 143 8.09 7.65 -1.70
CA LEU A 143 7.16 8.79 -1.71
C LEU A 143 6.40 8.92 -0.38
N LEU A 144 5.89 7.82 0.16
CA LEU A 144 5.16 7.80 1.43
C LEU A 144 6.07 8.22 2.61
N LEU A 145 7.27 7.63 2.70
CA LEU A 145 8.24 7.95 3.76
C LEU A 145 8.73 9.41 3.66
N ALA A 146 8.92 9.94 2.45
CA ALA A 146 9.35 11.32 2.23
C ALA A 146 8.36 12.37 2.75
N THR A 147 7.11 12.00 3.03
CA THR A 147 6.13 12.92 3.64
C THR A 147 6.46 13.29 5.08
N GLY A 148 7.22 12.45 5.80
CA GLY A 148 7.50 12.60 7.23
C GLY A 148 6.27 12.50 8.15
N ARG A 149 5.10 12.15 7.60
CA ARG A 149 3.82 12.05 8.34
C ARG A 149 3.37 10.62 8.60
N VAL A 150 3.97 9.66 7.91
CA VAL A 150 3.60 8.23 7.95
C VAL A 150 4.17 7.59 9.21
N ASP A 151 3.31 6.90 9.95
CA ASP A 151 3.73 5.98 11.00
C ASP A 151 4.13 4.62 10.39
N VAL A 152 5.42 4.32 10.47
CA VAL A 152 6.05 3.16 9.82
C VAL A 152 5.73 1.82 10.48
N ASP A 153 5.26 1.83 11.74
CA ASP A 153 5.02 0.63 12.55
C ASP A 153 3.54 0.33 12.74
N LEU A 154 2.65 1.01 12.01
CA LEU A 154 1.23 0.71 12.06
C LEU A 154 0.94 -0.74 11.66
N MET A 155 0.47 -1.48 12.65
CA MET A 155 0.08 -2.88 12.51
C MET A 155 -1.30 -3.02 11.86
N ASP A 156 -1.43 -4.06 11.04
CA ASP A 156 -2.73 -4.55 10.58
C ASP A 156 -3.49 -5.31 11.69
N SER A 157 -4.68 -5.82 11.38
CA SER A 157 -5.54 -6.53 12.34
C SER A 157 -4.91 -7.80 12.95
N ARG A 158 -3.83 -8.32 12.36
CA ARG A 158 -3.06 -9.46 12.86
C ARG A 158 -1.77 -9.05 13.55
N GLY A 159 -1.57 -7.75 13.79
CA GLY A 159 -0.31 -7.27 14.39
C GLY A 159 0.84 -7.17 13.39
N VAL A 160 0.62 -7.35 12.09
CA VAL A 160 1.72 -7.39 11.11
C VAL A 160 2.09 -5.98 10.66
N THR A 161 3.35 -5.60 10.85
CA THR A 161 3.92 -4.32 10.41
C THR A 161 4.27 -4.30 8.92
N PRO A 162 4.41 -3.12 8.28
CA PRO A 162 4.91 -3.01 6.91
C PRO A 162 6.27 -3.70 6.71
N LEU A 163 7.17 -3.63 7.70
CA LEU A 163 8.46 -4.30 7.65
C LEU A 163 8.30 -5.82 7.63
N SER A 164 7.44 -6.39 8.49
CA SER A 164 7.13 -7.84 8.47
C SER A 164 6.55 -8.29 7.12
N LYS A 165 5.67 -7.48 6.51
CA LYS A 165 5.12 -7.77 5.17
C LYS A 165 6.20 -7.78 4.09
N ALA A 166 7.06 -6.77 4.05
CA ALA A 166 8.17 -6.72 3.09
C ALA A 166 9.15 -7.87 3.31
N ALA A 167 9.45 -8.19 4.58
CA ALA A 167 10.38 -9.24 4.94
C ALA A 167 9.88 -10.63 4.54
N GLY A 168 8.62 -10.94 4.82
CA GLY A 168 7.98 -12.21 4.42
C GLY A 168 7.75 -12.36 2.91
N LYS A 169 7.91 -11.28 2.13
CA LYS A 169 7.84 -11.30 0.66
C LYS A 169 9.20 -11.20 -0.03
N GLY A 170 10.28 -10.99 0.74
CA GLY A 170 11.62 -10.89 0.18
C GLY A 170 11.91 -9.56 -0.52
N HIS A 171 11.15 -8.51 -0.24
CA HIS A 171 11.31 -7.20 -0.88
C HIS A 171 12.49 -6.43 -0.27
N GLU A 172 13.71 -6.83 -0.62
CA GLU A 172 14.96 -6.32 -0.05
C GLU A 172 15.07 -4.79 -0.09
N ALA A 173 14.71 -4.16 -1.21
CA ALA A 173 14.80 -2.71 -1.35
C ALA A 173 13.84 -1.97 -0.40
N VAL A 174 12.62 -2.49 -0.23
CA VAL A 174 11.65 -1.96 0.73
C VAL A 174 12.14 -2.16 2.17
N VAL A 175 12.68 -3.33 2.49
CA VAL A 175 13.25 -3.61 3.82
C VAL A 175 14.39 -2.62 4.13
N LYS A 176 15.30 -2.38 3.18
CA LYS A 176 16.36 -1.37 3.31
C LYS A 176 15.81 0.02 3.58
N LEU A 177 14.79 0.44 2.83
CA LEU A 177 14.16 1.75 3.02
C LEU A 177 13.53 1.89 4.41
N LEU A 178 12.77 0.90 4.86
CA LEU A 178 12.10 0.91 6.17
C LEU A 178 13.12 0.94 7.32
N ILE A 179 14.17 0.11 7.26
CA ILE A 179 15.25 0.12 8.26
C ILE A 179 16.00 1.45 8.26
N ALA A 180 16.27 2.02 7.08
CA ALA A 180 17.00 3.28 6.93
C ALA A 180 16.26 4.49 7.54
N THR A 181 14.95 4.40 7.77
CA THR A 181 14.21 5.44 8.52
C THR A 181 14.69 5.56 9.97
N GLY A 182 15.24 4.47 10.54
CA GLY A 182 15.61 4.38 11.95
C GLY A 182 14.42 4.35 12.92
N LEU A 183 13.19 4.44 12.41
CA LEU A 183 11.95 4.47 13.21
C LEU A 183 11.30 3.10 13.32
N ALA A 184 11.48 2.24 12.31
CA ALA A 184 10.85 0.92 12.28
C ALA A 184 11.37 -0.02 13.38
N ASP A 185 10.45 -0.66 14.10
CA ASP A 185 10.76 -1.74 15.03
C ASP A 185 11.05 -3.05 14.26
N VAL A 186 12.35 -3.32 14.13
CA VAL A 186 12.88 -4.49 13.41
C VAL A 186 12.65 -5.82 14.12
N ASP A 187 12.25 -5.81 15.39
CA ASP A 187 11.92 -7.02 16.16
C ASP A 187 10.44 -7.02 16.61
N SER A 188 9.61 -6.22 15.94
CA SER A 188 8.16 -6.18 16.15
C SER A 188 7.52 -7.57 16.05
N LYS A 189 6.52 -7.82 16.88
CA LYS A 189 5.83 -9.10 16.98
C LYS A 189 4.39 -8.97 16.56
N ASP A 190 3.95 -9.86 15.68
CA ASP A 190 2.54 -9.97 15.32
C ASP A 190 1.72 -10.69 16.42
N SER A 191 0.42 -10.91 16.18
CA SER A 191 -0.46 -11.56 17.16
C SER A 191 -0.06 -13.00 17.49
N GLU A 192 0.69 -13.65 16.60
CA GLU A 192 1.24 -14.99 16.80
C GLU A 192 2.68 -14.95 17.35
N GLY A 193 3.22 -13.77 17.66
CA GLY A 193 4.59 -13.61 18.13
C GLY A 193 5.66 -13.77 17.04
N GLN A 194 5.28 -13.81 15.76
CA GLN A 194 6.24 -13.87 14.66
C GLN A 194 6.87 -12.50 14.42
N THR A 195 8.19 -12.49 14.19
CA THR A 195 8.98 -11.30 13.88
C THR A 195 9.25 -11.16 12.38
N PRO A 196 9.68 -9.98 11.87
CA PRO A 196 10.15 -9.83 10.50
C PRO A 196 11.20 -10.89 10.12
N LEU A 197 12.14 -11.18 11.03
CA LEU A 197 13.16 -12.23 10.82
C LEU A 197 12.53 -13.61 10.67
N SER A 198 11.52 -13.93 11.48
CA SER A 198 10.81 -15.22 11.41
C SER A 198 10.09 -15.38 10.07
N PHE A 199 9.43 -14.32 9.58
CA PHE A 199 8.79 -14.31 8.25
C PHE A 199 9.79 -14.50 7.12
N ALA A 200 10.90 -13.75 7.12
CA ALA A 200 11.95 -13.88 6.11
C ALA A 200 12.59 -15.29 6.14
N ALA A 201 12.82 -15.83 7.33
CA ALA A 201 13.42 -17.14 7.51
C ALA A 201 12.50 -18.29 7.09
N GLN A 202 11.20 -18.19 7.39
CA GLN A 202 10.18 -19.14 6.94
C GLN A 202 10.12 -19.24 5.42
N ASN A 203 10.23 -18.11 4.72
CA ASN A 203 10.11 -18.04 3.25
C ASN A 203 11.44 -18.10 2.50
N GLY A 204 12.57 -18.26 3.21
CA GLY A 204 13.88 -18.47 2.59
C GLY A 204 14.51 -17.21 2.00
N HIS A 205 14.13 -16.02 2.48
CA HIS A 205 14.61 -14.75 1.94
C HIS A 205 15.98 -14.36 2.56
N GLU A 206 17.04 -14.99 2.05
CA GLU A 206 18.42 -14.87 2.56
C GLU A 206 18.90 -13.42 2.73
N ALA A 207 18.77 -12.60 1.69
CA ALA A 207 19.23 -11.22 1.73
C ALA A 207 18.47 -10.36 2.74
N VAL A 208 17.16 -10.61 2.91
CA VAL A 208 16.37 -9.94 3.95
C VAL A 208 16.81 -10.38 5.35
N VAL A 209 17.09 -11.68 5.54
CA VAL A 209 17.63 -12.19 6.81
C VAL A 209 18.95 -11.51 7.14
N GLU A 210 19.86 -11.41 6.17
CA GLU A 210 21.15 -10.73 6.35
C GLU A 210 20.94 -9.25 6.75
N LEU A 211 20.09 -8.52 6.03
CA LEU A 211 19.78 -7.11 6.34
C LEU A 211 19.22 -6.92 7.76
N LEU A 212 18.31 -7.80 8.19
CA LEU A 212 17.73 -7.73 9.53
C LEU A 212 18.78 -8.03 10.61
N LEU A 213 19.65 -9.01 10.40
CA LEU A 213 20.74 -9.35 11.33
C LEU A 213 21.79 -8.24 11.41
N GLU A 214 22.11 -7.57 10.30
CA GLU A 214 23.05 -6.44 10.24
C GLU A 214 22.63 -5.25 11.10
N THR A 215 21.33 -5.12 11.42
CA THR A 215 20.85 -4.08 12.33
C THR A 215 21.40 -4.23 13.76
N GLY A 216 21.77 -5.45 14.16
CA GLY A 216 22.22 -5.77 15.52
C GLY A 216 21.14 -5.64 16.61
N LYS A 217 19.89 -5.37 16.23
CA LYS A 217 18.76 -5.12 17.17
C LYS A 217 17.80 -6.31 17.28
N VAL A 218 17.91 -7.29 16.40
CA VAL A 218 16.98 -8.42 16.32
C VAL A 218 17.38 -9.53 17.30
N ASP A 219 16.42 -10.04 18.06
CA ASP A 219 16.60 -11.27 18.84
C ASP A 219 16.28 -12.52 18.00
N VAL A 220 17.33 -13.21 17.55
CA VAL A 220 17.21 -14.42 16.72
C VAL A 220 16.55 -15.61 17.45
N ASP A 221 16.49 -15.57 18.79
CA ASP A 221 15.90 -16.61 19.63
C ASP A 221 14.45 -16.28 20.02
N THR A 222 13.88 -15.17 19.52
CA THR A 222 12.46 -14.86 19.71
C THR A 222 11.62 -16.04 19.24
N LYS A 223 10.69 -16.45 20.12
CA LYS A 223 9.74 -17.53 19.88
C LYS A 223 8.36 -16.97 19.56
N ASP A 224 7.72 -17.59 18.58
CA ASP A 224 6.31 -17.39 18.31
C ASP A 224 5.42 -18.12 19.34
N SER A 225 4.10 -18.00 19.18
CA SER A 225 3.07 -18.59 20.05
C SER A 225 3.17 -20.12 20.18
N LEU A 226 3.82 -20.79 19.21
CA LEU A 226 4.05 -22.23 19.20
C LEU A 226 5.47 -22.61 19.67
N GLY A 227 6.25 -21.64 20.15
CA GLY A 227 7.62 -21.85 20.61
C GLY A 227 8.66 -21.95 19.49
N ARG A 228 8.31 -21.61 18.24
CA ARG A 228 9.23 -21.70 17.09
C ARG A 228 10.04 -20.42 16.95
N THR A 229 11.33 -20.57 16.71
CA THR A 229 12.25 -19.47 16.36
C THR A 229 12.35 -19.30 14.83
N ALA A 230 13.01 -18.23 14.37
CA ALA A 230 13.36 -18.07 12.95
C ALA A 230 14.13 -19.28 12.40
N LEU A 231 15.04 -19.85 13.19
CA LEU A 231 15.78 -21.07 12.83
C LEU A 231 14.85 -22.29 12.68
N SER A 232 13.89 -22.46 13.61
CA SER A 232 12.89 -23.52 13.53
C SER A 232 12.07 -23.42 12.24
N TRP A 233 11.70 -22.21 11.85
CA TRP A 233 10.95 -21.95 10.62
C TRP A 233 11.76 -22.22 9.35
N ALA A 234 13.02 -21.78 9.31
CA ALA A 234 13.92 -22.05 8.20
C ALA A 234 14.17 -23.56 8.03
N ALA A 235 14.42 -24.27 9.13
CA ALA A 235 14.64 -25.72 9.13
C ALA A 235 13.39 -26.48 8.68
N LEU A 236 12.20 -26.10 9.17
CA LEU A 236 10.92 -26.73 8.80
C LEU A 236 10.66 -26.65 7.28
N ASN A 237 11.04 -25.54 6.63
CA ASN A 237 10.82 -25.31 5.20
C ASN A 237 12.02 -25.70 4.33
N GLY A 238 13.10 -26.22 4.90
CA GLY A 238 14.29 -26.65 4.14
C GLY A 238 15.14 -25.50 3.60
N ASN A 239 15.07 -24.31 4.19
CA ASN A 239 15.81 -23.11 3.76
C ASN A 239 17.26 -23.17 4.25
N GLU A 240 18.07 -24.05 3.64
CA GLU A 240 19.43 -24.38 4.08
C GLU A 240 20.34 -23.15 4.23
N ALA A 241 20.31 -22.23 3.26
CA ALA A 241 21.15 -21.03 3.30
C ALA A 241 20.79 -20.10 4.48
N VAL A 242 19.49 -19.92 4.76
CA VAL A 242 19.02 -19.17 5.92
C VAL A 242 19.46 -19.86 7.23
N VAL A 243 19.37 -21.19 7.32
CA VAL A 243 19.86 -21.95 8.48
C VAL A 243 21.34 -21.64 8.73
N ARG A 244 22.17 -21.70 7.68
CA ARG A 244 23.61 -21.39 7.77
C ARG A 244 23.87 -19.94 8.20
N LEU A 245 23.06 -18.98 7.73
CA LEU A 245 23.16 -17.57 8.12
C LEU A 245 22.84 -17.38 9.62
N LEU A 246 21.75 -17.98 10.09
CA LEU A 246 21.31 -17.91 11.49
C LEU A 246 22.29 -18.62 12.43
N GLU A 247 22.83 -19.78 12.06
CA GLU A 247 23.87 -20.46 12.84
C GLU A 247 25.13 -19.59 13.00
N ARG A 248 25.56 -18.95 11.91
CA ARG A 248 26.73 -18.06 11.93
C ARG A 248 26.50 -16.84 12.83
N SER A 249 25.29 -16.28 12.85
CA SER A 249 24.99 -15.11 13.69
C SER A 249 24.96 -15.46 15.18
N ILE A 250 24.48 -16.66 15.54
CA ILE A 250 24.47 -17.15 16.92
C ILE A 250 25.89 -17.35 17.47
N ILE A 251 26.80 -17.94 16.68
CA ILE A 251 28.19 -18.22 17.12
C ILE A 251 29.00 -16.94 17.39
N ARG A 252 28.61 -15.81 16.78
CA ARG A 252 29.33 -14.53 16.91
C ARG A 252 28.89 -13.69 18.11
N ARG A 253 27.98 -14.18 18.97
CA ARG A 253 27.60 -13.49 20.21
C ARG A 253 28.77 -13.55 21.22
N PRO A 254 29.19 -12.42 21.83
CA PRO A 254 30.24 -12.39 22.86
C PRO A 254 29.82 -13.08 24.15
#